data_AF-A0A1M6DQQ6-F1
#
_entry.id   AF-A0A1M6DQQ6-F1
#
_cell.length_a   1.000
_cell.length_b   1.000
_cell.length_c   1.000
_cell.angle_alpha   90.00
_cell.angle_beta   90.00
_cell.angle_gamma   90.00
#
_symmetry.space_group_name_H-M   'P 1'
#
loop_
_entity.id
_entity.type
_entity.pdbx_description
1 polymer ?
#
loop_
_entity_poly.entity_id
_entity_poly.type
_entity_poly.pdbx_seq_one_letter_code
_entity_poly.pdbx_strand_id
1 'polypeptide(L)'
;MKLVDKVYCAGIVGCGGAGFPTHVKMNAKVEYFLINAVECEPLLYSDRWIMKNKAHEVVVAISAVMKELEAQTCIIALKNEYKSEIESLKDAIKKNNANIRIHGMKSFYPAGDEQVVVYETTGRIVPEGGIPLNVGCVVSNVTTLKHIFDAINGIPFTNRVLTVTGNVKNPTIVDVPIGTSFEECIEIAGGSLTRNYSVIDGGPMMGKYLEESDVRNSHVKKTTSGIIVLSEDDHLTIKNRVSIETMRKLASSACIQCNFCSQLCPRNLLGHGIQPHRIMRKLAMNTSFESILQYDDVKAAMLCSECGVCENFACPMGLQPRTINSEVKKLLAENGIRYGSEVKELKEDYFRRYRKIPTKRIISRLGLNKYYLAKIEASTSYKPNSVSIPLSQHIGAPSKPVVEIGDSVTEGQVIASCEEGKLGARVHASISGMVREITDKIVISK
;
A
#
# COMPACT_ATOMS: atom_id res chain seq x y z
N MET A 1 -16.70 1.56 -25.69
CA MET A 1 -15.37 1.37 -25.07
C MET A 1 -15.49 0.29 -23.99
N LYS A 2 -14.62 -0.73 -23.98
CA LYS A 2 -14.67 -1.78 -22.95
C LYS A 2 -14.30 -1.21 -21.59
N LEU A 3 -14.62 -1.90 -20.49
CA LEU A 3 -14.29 -1.42 -19.15
C LEU A 3 -12.77 -1.31 -18.95
N VAL A 4 -12.01 -2.30 -19.43
CA VAL A 4 -10.54 -2.30 -19.37
C VAL A 4 -9.95 -1.06 -20.05
N ASP A 5 -10.47 -0.68 -21.22
CA ASP A 5 -10.03 0.52 -21.95
C ASP A 5 -10.33 1.80 -21.15
N LYS A 6 -11.50 1.89 -20.50
CA LYS A 6 -11.84 3.01 -19.60
C LYS A 6 -10.86 3.12 -18.44
N VAL A 7 -10.55 1.98 -17.81
CA VAL A 7 -9.61 1.91 -16.68
C VAL A 7 -8.18 2.28 -17.11
N TYR A 8 -7.75 1.84 -18.29
CA TYR A 8 -6.47 2.23 -18.88
C TYR A 8 -6.41 3.72 -19.20
N CYS A 9 -7.42 4.23 -19.92
CA CYS A 9 -7.52 5.64 -20.30
C CYS A 9 -7.55 6.57 -19.09
N ALA A 10 -8.28 6.21 -18.02
CA ALA A 10 -8.33 6.97 -16.77
C ALA A 10 -7.06 6.86 -15.92
N GLY A 11 -6.12 5.98 -16.29
CA GLY A 11 -4.84 5.83 -15.60
C GLY A 11 -4.97 5.20 -14.21
N ILE A 12 -5.89 4.25 -14.03
CA ILE A 12 -6.13 3.64 -12.71
C ILE A 12 -5.01 2.66 -12.35
N VAL A 13 -4.51 2.79 -11.11
CA VAL A 13 -3.51 1.92 -10.51
C VAL A 13 -4.01 1.39 -9.16
N GLY A 14 -3.46 0.26 -8.70
CA GLY A 14 -3.79 -0.33 -7.41
C GLY A 14 -3.35 0.56 -6.25
N CYS A 15 -4.32 1.04 -5.45
CA CYS A 15 -4.11 2.00 -4.37
C CYS A 15 -3.56 1.38 -3.08
N GLY A 16 -3.60 0.05 -2.95
CA GLY A 16 -3.21 -0.67 -1.72
C GLY A 16 -1.73 -1.08 -1.65
N GLY A 17 -0.86 -0.54 -2.50
CA GLY A 17 0.55 -0.94 -2.55
C GLY A 17 1.34 -0.20 -3.63
N ALA A 18 2.22 -0.90 -4.34
CA ALA A 18 3.15 -0.33 -5.32
C ALA A 18 2.52 0.26 -6.61
N GLY A 19 1.20 0.45 -6.67
CA GLY A 19 0.56 1.05 -7.83
C GLY A 19 0.52 0.13 -9.07
N PHE A 20 0.26 -1.16 -8.91
CA PHE A 20 0.17 -2.06 -10.07
C PHE A 20 -0.97 -1.61 -11.02
N PRO A 21 -0.74 -1.48 -12.34
CA PRO A 21 -1.77 -1.00 -13.28
C PRO A 21 -3.03 -1.88 -13.28
N THR A 22 -4.18 -1.27 -13.00
CA THR A 22 -5.42 -2.01 -12.73
C THR A 22 -5.98 -2.70 -13.96
N HIS A 23 -5.85 -2.09 -15.15
CA HIS A 23 -6.29 -2.68 -16.41
C HIS A 23 -5.58 -4.00 -16.72
N VAL A 24 -4.31 -4.17 -16.31
CA VAL A 24 -3.58 -5.43 -16.46
C VAL A 24 -4.14 -6.52 -15.53
N LYS A 25 -4.49 -6.18 -14.28
CA LYS A 25 -5.16 -7.11 -13.36
C LYS A 25 -6.54 -7.56 -13.87
N MET A 26 -7.21 -6.71 -14.64
CA MET A 26 -8.55 -6.97 -15.18
C MET A 26 -8.52 -7.80 -16.47
N ASN A 27 -7.36 -7.96 -17.10
CA ASN A 27 -7.21 -8.78 -18.31
C ASN A 27 -6.99 -10.25 -17.95
N ALA A 28 -7.96 -10.84 -17.24
CA ALA A 28 -7.93 -12.22 -16.79
C ALA A 28 -9.34 -12.77 -16.59
N LYS A 29 -9.47 -14.11 -16.62
CA LYS A 29 -10.67 -14.81 -16.16
C LYS A 29 -10.36 -15.50 -14.84
N VAL A 30 -11.24 -15.35 -13.86
CA VAL A 30 -11.02 -15.89 -12.52
C VAL A 30 -12.28 -16.50 -11.91
N GLU A 31 -12.10 -17.38 -10.94
CA GLU A 31 -13.20 -17.95 -10.17
C GLU A 31 -13.63 -16.97 -9.06
N TYR A 32 -12.66 -16.36 -8.39
CA TYR A 32 -12.87 -15.45 -7.27
C TYR A 32 -12.39 -14.03 -7.58
N PHE A 33 -13.30 -13.07 -7.42
CA PHE A 33 -12.95 -11.67 -7.30
C PHE A 33 -13.02 -11.22 -5.83
N LEU A 34 -11.87 -10.86 -5.26
CA LEU A 34 -11.72 -10.55 -3.85
C LEU A 34 -11.50 -9.05 -3.67
N ILE A 35 -12.33 -8.42 -2.85
CA ILE A 35 -12.16 -7.01 -2.50
C ILE A 35 -11.44 -6.94 -1.17
N ASN A 36 -10.22 -6.43 -1.21
CA ASN A 36 -9.44 -6.14 -0.02
C ASN A 36 -9.93 -4.81 0.57
N ALA A 37 -10.84 -4.92 1.53
CA ALA A 37 -11.37 -3.81 2.32
C ALA A 37 -10.87 -3.89 3.78
N VAL A 38 -9.72 -4.54 3.99
CA VAL A 38 -9.08 -4.70 5.29
C VAL A 38 -8.02 -3.59 5.47
N GLU A 39 -8.43 -2.46 6.03
CA GLU A 39 -7.48 -1.41 6.44
C GLU A 39 -6.64 -1.91 7.63
N CYS A 40 -5.45 -2.42 7.35
CA CYS A 40 -4.60 -3.07 8.34
C CYS A 40 -3.52 -2.16 8.90
N GLU A 41 -3.15 -1.10 8.17
CA GLU A 41 -2.16 -0.13 8.63
C GLU A 41 -2.70 0.65 9.84
N PRO A 42 -1.98 0.67 10.96
CA PRO A 42 -2.39 1.48 12.10
C PRO A 42 -2.52 2.96 11.72
N LEU A 43 -3.48 3.66 12.34
CA LEU A 43 -3.76 5.09 12.14
C LEU A 43 -4.32 5.48 10.77
N LEU A 44 -4.44 4.56 9.79
CA LEU A 44 -5.10 4.86 8.53
C LEU A 44 -6.61 4.60 8.59
N TYR A 45 -7.37 5.49 7.96
CA TYR A 45 -8.83 5.47 7.94
C TYR A 45 -9.42 5.74 6.55
N SER A 46 -8.61 6.01 5.54
CA SER A 46 -9.06 6.42 4.20
C SER A 46 -9.91 5.35 3.52
N ASP A 47 -9.49 4.08 3.54
CA ASP A 47 -10.29 2.97 2.98
C ASP A 47 -11.62 2.79 3.72
N ARG A 48 -11.62 2.97 5.05
CA ARG A 48 -12.84 2.92 5.87
C ARG A 48 -13.80 4.06 5.55
N TRP A 49 -13.26 5.26 5.35
CA TRP A 49 -14.04 6.42 4.92
C TRP A 49 -14.67 6.18 3.54
N ILE A 50 -13.94 5.60 2.59
CA ILE A 50 -14.47 5.21 1.28
C ILE A 50 -15.60 4.20 1.42
N MET A 51 -15.42 3.14 2.24
CA MET A 51 -16.49 2.16 2.47
C MET A 51 -17.75 2.78 3.07
N LYS A 52 -17.61 3.73 4.00
CA LYS A 52 -18.76 4.37 4.67
C LYS A 52 -19.50 5.33 3.73
N ASN A 53 -18.77 6.16 2.99
CA ASN A 53 -19.32 7.31 2.28
C ASN A 53 -19.48 7.10 0.76
N LYS A 54 -18.81 6.08 0.20
CA LYS A 54 -18.77 5.77 -1.24
C LYS A 54 -19.16 4.31 -1.52
N ALA A 55 -19.96 3.71 -0.64
CA ALA A 55 -20.37 2.30 -0.73
C ALA A 55 -21.10 1.98 -2.04
N HIS A 56 -21.97 2.90 -2.49
CA HIS A 56 -22.73 2.71 -3.72
C HIS A 56 -21.81 2.65 -4.93
N GLU A 57 -20.92 3.64 -5.07
CA GLU A 57 -19.92 3.72 -6.14
C GLU A 57 -19.04 2.47 -6.18
N VAL A 58 -18.57 2.04 -5.01
CA VAL A 58 -17.77 0.81 -4.86
C VAL A 58 -18.55 -0.43 -5.32
N VAL A 59 -19.79 -0.62 -4.89
CA VAL A 59 -20.61 -1.80 -5.26
C VAL A 59 -20.94 -1.83 -6.76
N VAL A 60 -21.20 -0.67 -7.37
CA VAL A 60 -21.42 -0.56 -8.82
C VAL A 60 -20.15 -0.95 -9.58
N ALA A 61 -18.99 -0.45 -9.17
CA ALA A 61 -17.71 -0.83 -9.77
C ALA A 61 -17.41 -2.32 -9.59
N ILE A 62 -17.67 -2.91 -8.42
CA ILE A 62 -17.49 -4.35 -8.19
C ILE A 62 -18.30 -5.14 -9.21
N SER A 63 -19.58 -4.81 -9.38
CA SER A 63 -20.47 -5.52 -10.30
C SER A 63 -19.98 -5.42 -11.76
N ALA A 64 -19.46 -4.26 -12.16
CA ALA A 64 -18.89 -4.07 -13.49
C ALA A 64 -17.60 -4.91 -13.69
N VAL A 65 -16.71 -4.92 -12.70
CA VAL A 65 -15.44 -5.67 -12.75
C VAL A 65 -15.69 -7.18 -12.69
N MET A 66 -16.65 -7.65 -11.90
CA MET A 66 -17.05 -9.06 -11.86
C MET A 66 -17.44 -9.57 -13.25
N LYS A 67 -18.21 -8.78 -14.01
CA LYS A 67 -18.62 -9.12 -15.36
C LYS A 67 -17.43 -9.18 -16.32
N GLU A 68 -16.52 -8.22 -16.23
CA GLU A 68 -15.30 -8.18 -17.06
C GLU A 68 -14.39 -9.39 -16.79
N LEU A 69 -14.24 -9.78 -15.52
CA LEU A 69 -13.42 -10.92 -15.08
C LEU A 69 -14.10 -12.29 -15.29
N GLU A 70 -15.37 -12.30 -15.70
CA GLU A 70 -16.23 -13.50 -15.70
C GLU A 70 -16.21 -14.24 -14.34
N ALA A 71 -16.10 -13.47 -13.26
CA ALA A 71 -15.93 -14.01 -11.92
C ALA A 71 -17.20 -14.68 -11.41
N GLN A 72 -17.08 -15.93 -10.96
CA GLN A 72 -18.20 -16.71 -10.44
C GLN A 72 -18.62 -16.26 -9.04
N THR A 73 -17.64 -15.90 -8.21
CA THR A 73 -17.85 -15.49 -6.83
C THR A 73 -17.13 -14.18 -6.54
N CYS A 74 -17.83 -13.24 -5.89
CA CYS A 74 -17.22 -12.03 -5.35
C CYS A 74 -17.35 -11.95 -3.83
N ILE A 75 -16.24 -11.62 -3.17
CA ILE A 75 -16.15 -11.54 -1.71
C ILE A 75 -15.51 -10.21 -1.31
N ILE A 76 -16.20 -9.41 -0.51
CA ILE A 76 -15.59 -8.27 0.19
C ILE A 76 -15.05 -8.75 1.53
N ALA A 77 -13.73 -8.73 1.68
CA ALA A 77 -13.05 -9.07 2.92
C ALA A 77 -12.83 -7.80 3.76
N LEU A 78 -13.36 -7.78 4.98
CA LEU A 78 -13.16 -6.69 5.94
C LEU A 78 -13.21 -7.18 7.38
N LYS A 79 -12.83 -6.34 8.34
CA LYS A 79 -12.83 -6.71 9.76
C LYS A 79 -14.25 -6.72 10.33
N ASN A 80 -14.54 -7.68 11.20
CA ASN A 80 -15.83 -7.79 11.90
C ASN A 80 -16.18 -6.54 12.73
N GLU A 81 -15.18 -5.76 13.16
CA GLU A 81 -15.39 -4.56 13.96
C GLU A 81 -15.88 -3.35 13.14
N TYR A 82 -15.83 -3.40 11.81
CA TYR A 82 -16.22 -2.30 10.92
C TYR A 82 -17.74 -2.21 10.72
N LYS A 83 -18.49 -2.09 11.83
CA LYS A 83 -19.95 -2.19 11.83
C LYS A 83 -20.60 -1.19 10.87
N SER A 84 -20.21 0.09 10.94
CA SER A 84 -20.76 1.16 10.08
C SER A 84 -20.48 0.94 8.60
N GLU A 85 -19.28 0.45 8.26
CA GLU A 85 -18.85 0.20 6.89
C GLU A 85 -19.56 -1.04 6.33
N ILE A 86 -19.72 -2.09 7.14
CA ILE A 86 -20.53 -3.27 6.81
C ILE A 86 -21.97 -2.86 6.51
N GLU A 87 -22.56 -2.00 7.34
CA GLU A 87 -23.93 -1.51 7.14
C GLU A 87 -24.08 -0.74 5.82
N SER A 88 -23.20 0.24 5.55
CA SER A 88 -23.20 0.98 4.28
C SER A 88 -23.03 0.06 3.06
N LEU A 89 -22.12 -0.91 3.13
CA LEU A 89 -21.89 -1.86 2.05
C LEU A 89 -23.08 -2.80 1.85
N LYS A 90 -23.70 -3.31 2.92
CA LYS A 90 -24.90 -4.15 2.83
C LYS A 90 -26.07 -3.41 2.20
N ASP A 91 -26.29 -2.17 2.60
CA ASP A 91 -27.33 -1.33 2.00
C ASP A 91 -27.08 -1.10 0.51
N ALA A 92 -25.85 -0.76 0.12
CA ALA A 92 -25.46 -0.61 -1.27
C ALA A 92 -25.60 -1.90 -2.09
N ILE A 93 -25.22 -3.07 -1.53
CA ILE A 93 -25.38 -4.38 -2.17
C ILE A 93 -26.87 -4.67 -2.41
N LYS A 94 -27.71 -4.45 -1.40
CA LYS A 94 -29.16 -4.68 -1.48
C LYS A 94 -29.80 -3.78 -2.53
N LYS A 95 -29.48 -2.48 -2.54
CA LYS A 95 -30.02 -1.51 -3.50
C LYS A 95 -29.67 -1.82 -4.95
N ASN A 96 -28.47 -2.36 -5.20
CA ASN A 96 -28.01 -2.73 -6.54
C ASN A 96 -28.35 -4.17 -6.94
N ASN A 97 -29.00 -4.95 -6.07
CA ASN A 97 -29.24 -6.39 -6.26
C ASN A 97 -27.96 -7.14 -6.67
N ALA A 98 -26.82 -6.79 -6.04
CA ALA A 98 -25.51 -7.29 -6.44
C ALA A 98 -25.23 -8.65 -5.78
N ASN A 99 -24.74 -9.62 -6.56
CA ASN A 99 -24.33 -10.93 -6.05
C ASN A 99 -22.93 -10.87 -5.41
N ILE A 100 -22.84 -10.23 -4.25
CA ILE A 100 -21.59 -10.00 -3.53
C ILE A 100 -21.72 -10.49 -2.09
N ARG A 101 -20.75 -11.29 -1.63
CA ARG A 101 -20.70 -11.77 -0.24
C ARG A 101 -19.77 -10.91 0.60
N ILE A 102 -20.15 -10.64 1.83
CA ILE A 102 -19.25 -10.02 2.82
C ILE A 102 -18.63 -11.12 3.68
N HIS A 103 -17.31 -11.13 3.77
CA HIS A 103 -16.55 -12.01 4.64
C HIS A 103 -15.91 -11.21 5.77
N GLY A 104 -16.37 -11.45 7.00
CA GLY A 104 -15.92 -10.77 8.20
C GLY A 104 -14.73 -11.47 8.87
N MET A 105 -13.57 -10.83 8.85
CA MET A 105 -12.32 -11.33 9.41
C MET A 105 -12.12 -10.89 10.86
N LYS A 106 -11.33 -11.67 11.62
CA LYS A 106 -10.84 -11.24 12.95
C LYS A 106 -9.88 -10.05 12.80
N SER A 107 -9.85 -9.13 13.78
CA SER A 107 -8.82 -8.10 13.84
C SER A 107 -7.42 -8.68 14.07
N PHE A 108 -6.61 -8.76 13.02
CA PHE A 108 -5.18 -9.03 13.14
C PHE A 108 -4.38 -8.30 12.06
N TYR A 109 -3.07 -8.28 12.22
CA TYR A 109 -2.14 -7.71 11.26
C TYR A 109 -1.09 -8.75 10.83
N PRO A 110 -0.70 -8.80 9.54
CA PRO A 110 -1.30 -8.07 8.41
C PRO A 110 -2.46 -8.89 7.82
N ALA A 111 -3.69 -8.57 8.18
CA ALA A 111 -4.86 -9.21 7.57
C ALA A 111 -5.12 -8.71 6.12
N GLY A 112 -4.61 -7.53 5.76
CA GLY A 112 -4.77 -6.94 4.43
C GLY A 112 -3.66 -7.33 3.43
N ASP A 113 -2.71 -8.20 3.81
CA ASP A 113 -1.75 -8.75 2.87
C ASP A 113 -2.48 -9.57 1.78
N GLU A 114 -2.13 -9.38 0.51
CA GLU A 114 -2.88 -9.91 -0.63
C GLU A 114 -3.08 -11.43 -0.57
N GLN A 115 -2.04 -12.21 -0.23
CA GLN A 115 -2.20 -13.67 -0.17
C GLN A 115 -2.79 -14.13 1.17
N VAL A 116 -2.66 -13.33 2.24
CA VAL A 116 -3.43 -13.57 3.48
C VAL A 116 -4.92 -13.41 3.20
N VAL A 117 -5.34 -12.39 2.45
CA VAL A 117 -6.75 -12.21 2.04
C VAL A 117 -7.24 -13.38 1.19
N VAL A 118 -6.45 -13.82 0.21
CA VAL A 118 -6.77 -15.02 -0.60
C VAL A 118 -6.99 -16.23 0.31
N TYR A 119 -6.06 -16.50 1.23
CA TYR A 119 -6.17 -17.64 2.14
C TYR A 119 -7.39 -17.53 3.06
N GLU A 120 -7.63 -16.39 3.69
CA GLU A 120 -8.71 -16.22 4.67
C GLU A 120 -10.11 -16.28 4.01
N THR A 121 -10.21 -15.97 2.72
CA THR A 121 -11.48 -15.99 1.97
C THR A 121 -11.74 -17.27 1.20
N THR A 122 -10.69 -17.95 0.72
CA THR A 122 -10.81 -19.12 -0.19
C THR A 122 -10.18 -20.39 0.35
N GLY A 123 -9.33 -20.31 1.38
CA GLY A 123 -8.49 -21.42 1.86
C GLY A 123 -7.31 -21.77 0.94
N ARG A 124 -7.16 -21.11 -0.21
CA ARG A 124 -6.07 -21.37 -1.16
C ARG A 124 -4.79 -20.67 -0.73
N ILE A 125 -3.65 -21.34 -0.91
CA ILE A 125 -2.32 -20.77 -0.69
C ILE A 125 -1.71 -20.42 -2.04
N VAL A 126 -1.32 -19.16 -2.20
CA VAL A 126 -0.62 -18.71 -3.41
C VAL A 126 0.79 -19.33 -3.45
N PRO A 127 1.22 -19.93 -4.58
CA PRO A 127 2.57 -20.47 -4.73
C PRO A 127 3.66 -19.43 -4.43
N GLU A 128 4.84 -19.89 -4.02
CA GLU A 128 5.98 -19.02 -3.77
C GLU A 128 6.41 -18.29 -5.04
N GLY A 129 6.61 -16.97 -4.95
CA GLY A 129 6.88 -16.12 -6.10
C GLY A 129 5.71 -15.95 -7.07
N GLY A 130 4.58 -16.64 -6.83
CA GLY A 130 3.36 -16.53 -7.62
C GLY A 130 2.48 -15.36 -7.22
N ILE A 131 1.40 -15.20 -7.99
CA ILE A 131 0.39 -14.15 -7.81
C ILE A 131 -0.99 -14.79 -7.60
N PRO A 132 -1.98 -14.06 -7.03
CA PRO A 132 -3.33 -14.59 -6.81
C PRO A 132 -3.99 -15.25 -8.04
N LEU A 133 -3.64 -14.81 -9.25
CA LEU A 133 -4.15 -15.38 -10.49
C LEU A 133 -3.80 -16.87 -10.62
N ASN A 134 -2.66 -17.32 -10.09
CA ASN A 134 -2.25 -18.72 -10.11
C ASN A 134 -3.17 -19.66 -9.30
N VAL A 135 -4.02 -19.10 -8.44
CA VAL A 135 -5.02 -19.85 -7.67
C VAL A 135 -6.45 -19.42 -8.01
N GLY A 136 -6.65 -18.82 -9.20
CA GLY A 136 -7.95 -18.44 -9.71
C GLY A 136 -8.57 -17.21 -9.02
N CYS A 137 -7.73 -16.32 -8.48
CA CYS A 137 -8.18 -15.14 -7.73
C CYS A 137 -7.64 -13.83 -8.34
N VAL A 138 -8.44 -12.77 -8.32
CA VAL A 138 -7.97 -11.37 -8.46
C VAL A 138 -8.32 -10.62 -7.18
N VAL A 139 -7.35 -9.88 -6.65
CA VAL A 139 -7.54 -9.04 -5.45
C VAL A 139 -7.43 -7.56 -5.81
N SER A 140 -8.44 -6.78 -5.42
CA SER A 140 -8.49 -5.33 -5.63
C SER A 140 -8.79 -4.58 -4.32
N ASN A 141 -8.04 -3.51 -4.06
CA ASN A 141 -8.30 -2.62 -2.93
C ASN A 141 -9.60 -1.82 -3.13
N VAL A 142 -10.30 -1.51 -2.04
CA VAL A 142 -11.58 -0.78 -2.08
C VAL A 142 -11.49 0.61 -2.70
N THR A 143 -10.43 1.37 -2.44
CA THR A 143 -10.21 2.68 -3.06
C THR A 143 -10.04 2.54 -4.58
N THR A 144 -9.36 1.49 -5.05
CA THR A 144 -9.19 1.25 -6.49
C THR A 144 -10.54 1.07 -7.20
N LEU A 145 -11.50 0.42 -6.55
CA LEU A 145 -12.86 0.26 -7.09
C LEU A 145 -13.60 1.59 -7.19
N LYS A 146 -13.45 2.48 -6.21
CA LYS A 146 -14.01 3.84 -6.30
C LYS A 146 -13.49 4.55 -7.55
N HIS A 147 -12.19 4.44 -7.85
CA HIS A 147 -11.64 5.06 -9.06
C HIS A 147 -11.99 4.31 -10.36
N ILE A 148 -12.30 3.01 -10.31
CA ILE A 148 -12.92 2.31 -11.45
C ILE A 148 -14.33 2.87 -11.71
N PHE A 149 -15.10 3.17 -10.68
CA PHE A 149 -16.40 3.84 -10.83
C PHE A 149 -16.24 5.22 -11.50
N ASP A 150 -15.29 6.03 -11.05
CA ASP A 150 -14.96 7.31 -11.68
C ASP A 150 -14.65 7.12 -13.18
N ALA A 151 -13.80 6.15 -13.51
CA ALA A 151 -13.42 5.82 -14.89
C ALA A 151 -14.61 5.36 -15.75
N ILE A 152 -15.56 4.62 -15.17
CA ILE A 152 -16.82 4.23 -15.85
C ILE A 152 -17.58 5.47 -16.32
N ASN A 153 -17.56 6.54 -15.51
CA ASN A 153 -18.20 7.83 -15.74
C ASN A 153 -17.32 8.84 -16.49
N GLY A 154 -16.17 8.41 -17.03
CA GLY A 154 -15.26 9.26 -17.80
C GLY A 154 -14.41 10.22 -16.96
N ILE A 155 -14.33 10.00 -15.65
CA ILE A 155 -13.52 10.80 -14.73
C ILE A 155 -12.15 10.10 -14.55
N PRO A 156 -11.03 10.73 -14.94
CA PRO A 156 -9.69 10.17 -14.76
C PRO A 156 -9.23 10.21 -13.29
N PHE A 157 -8.17 9.49 -12.96
CA PHE A 157 -7.61 9.46 -11.60
C PHE A 157 -6.80 10.74 -11.31
N THR A 158 -7.50 11.79 -10.89
CA THR A 158 -6.95 13.13 -10.59
C THR A 158 -6.98 13.50 -9.11
N ASN A 159 -7.76 12.81 -8.27
CA ASN A 159 -7.91 13.10 -6.85
C ASN A 159 -7.60 11.89 -5.98
N ARG A 160 -7.10 12.12 -4.76
CA ARG A 160 -6.84 11.10 -3.76
C ARG A 160 -7.43 11.48 -2.41
N VAL A 161 -8.20 10.56 -1.85
CA VAL A 161 -8.62 10.60 -0.44
C VAL A 161 -7.55 9.94 0.42
N LEU A 162 -7.02 10.63 1.43
CA LEU A 162 -5.97 10.10 2.31
C LEU A 162 -6.17 10.57 3.76
N THR A 163 -5.54 9.85 4.71
CA THR A 163 -5.59 10.21 6.14
C THR A 163 -4.42 11.12 6.50
N VAL A 164 -4.68 12.28 7.13
CA VAL A 164 -3.63 13.12 7.73
C VAL A 164 -3.75 13.02 9.25
N THR A 165 -2.70 12.54 9.92
CA THR A 165 -2.74 12.25 11.36
C THR A 165 -1.35 12.33 12.00
N GLY A 166 -1.23 11.88 13.25
CA GLY A 166 -0.02 12.00 14.04
C GLY A 166 0.02 13.32 14.80
N ASN A 167 1.17 13.99 14.79
CA ASN A 167 1.43 15.20 15.54
C ASN A 167 0.88 16.47 14.85
N VAL A 168 -0.39 16.45 14.47
CA VAL A 168 -1.12 17.58 13.86
C VAL A 168 -2.25 18.04 14.76
N LYS A 169 -2.69 19.29 14.60
CA LYS A 169 -3.73 19.89 15.46
C LYS A 169 -5.08 19.18 15.34
N ASN A 170 -5.52 18.88 14.11
CA ASN A 170 -6.82 18.31 13.79
C ASN A 170 -6.67 17.15 12.79
N PRO A 171 -6.37 15.92 13.25
CA PRO A 171 -6.31 14.75 12.37
C PRO A 171 -7.61 14.58 11.57
N THR A 172 -7.49 14.40 10.26
CA THR A 172 -8.62 14.48 9.33
C THR A 172 -8.44 13.56 8.11
N ILE A 173 -9.53 13.31 7.38
CA ILE A 173 -9.45 12.82 6.00
C ILE A 173 -9.37 14.02 5.07
N VAL A 174 -8.51 13.96 4.05
CA VAL A 174 -8.44 14.99 3.01
C VAL A 174 -8.73 14.36 1.65
N ASP A 175 -9.46 15.09 0.80
CA ASP A 175 -9.68 14.78 -0.62
C ASP A 175 -9.03 15.88 -1.46
N VAL A 176 -7.88 15.55 -2.05
CA VAL A 176 -7.01 16.52 -2.70
C VAL A 176 -6.57 16.03 -4.10
N PRO A 177 -6.32 16.95 -5.05
CA PRO A 177 -5.68 16.62 -6.30
C PRO A 177 -4.34 15.87 -6.13
N ILE A 178 -4.04 14.96 -7.06
CA ILE A 178 -2.72 14.35 -7.17
C ILE A 178 -1.69 15.46 -7.40
N GLY A 179 -0.58 15.42 -6.68
CA GLY A 179 0.46 16.43 -6.75
C GLY A 179 0.29 17.60 -5.77
N THR A 180 -0.76 17.64 -4.96
CA THR A 180 -0.81 18.55 -3.78
C THR A 180 0.38 18.27 -2.86
N SER A 181 1.00 19.32 -2.32
CA SER A 181 2.14 19.16 -1.43
C SER A 181 1.74 18.51 -0.10
N PHE A 182 2.69 17.84 0.55
CA PHE A 182 2.45 17.29 1.89
C PHE A 182 2.23 18.40 2.92
N GLU A 183 2.90 19.54 2.78
CA GLU A 183 2.73 20.70 3.66
C GLU A 183 1.30 21.25 3.61
N GLU A 184 0.73 21.43 2.41
CA GLU A 184 -0.68 21.84 2.27
C GLU A 184 -1.63 20.85 2.94
N CYS A 185 -1.37 19.54 2.82
CA CYS A 185 -2.18 18.52 3.50
C CYS A 185 -2.08 18.61 5.04
N ILE A 186 -0.90 18.94 5.57
CA ILE A 186 -0.68 19.15 7.00
C ILE A 186 -1.35 20.44 7.47
N GLU A 187 -1.33 21.51 6.67
CA GLU A 187 -2.02 22.76 6.96
C GLU A 187 -3.55 22.58 7.00
N ILE A 188 -4.12 21.75 6.13
CA ILE A 188 -5.56 21.37 6.19
C ILE A 188 -5.89 20.69 7.53
N ALA A 189 -4.96 19.92 8.09
CA ALA A 189 -5.09 19.32 9.42
C ALA A 189 -4.79 20.32 10.56
N GLY A 190 -4.70 21.62 10.27
CA GLY A 190 -4.45 22.69 11.24
C GLY A 190 -2.99 22.85 11.64
N GLY A 191 -2.06 22.34 10.82
CA GLY A 191 -0.62 22.45 11.01
C GLY A 191 -0.04 21.39 11.96
N SER A 192 1.29 21.25 11.92
CA SER A 192 2.05 20.42 12.86
C SER A 192 2.06 21.04 14.25
N LEU A 193 2.00 20.20 15.29
CA LEU A 193 2.15 20.60 16.69
C LEU A 193 3.62 20.77 17.09
N THR A 194 4.57 20.39 16.23
CA THR A 194 6.01 20.59 16.43
C THR A 194 6.63 21.36 15.27
N ARG A 195 7.66 22.15 15.58
CA ARG A 195 8.41 22.94 14.60
C ARG A 195 9.15 22.05 13.60
N ASN A 196 9.94 21.10 14.12
CA ASN A 196 10.62 20.11 13.31
C ASN A 196 9.79 18.82 13.34
N TYR A 197 9.64 18.17 12.20
CA TYR A 197 8.88 16.94 12.10
C TYR A 197 9.37 16.08 10.93
N SER A 198 9.05 14.81 11.03
CA SER A 198 9.20 13.85 9.94
C SER A 198 7.83 13.31 9.55
N VAL A 199 7.73 12.68 8.39
CA VAL A 199 6.47 12.12 7.88
C VAL A 199 6.66 10.67 7.50
N ILE A 200 5.65 9.86 7.75
CA ILE A 200 5.48 8.56 7.09
C ILE A 200 4.45 8.73 5.96
N ASP A 201 4.87 8.50 4.71
CA ASP A 201 4.00 8.37 3.52
C ASP A 201 3.41 6.96 3.51
N GLY A 202 2.12 6.85 3.86
CA GLY A 202 1.40 5.60 4.05
C GLY A 202 1.16 5.27 5.53
N GLY A 203 1.25 3.99 5.87
CA GLY A 203 1.03 3.50 7.24
C GLY A 203 2.33 3.28 8.01
N PRO A 204 2.30 3.19 9.35
CA PRO A 204 3.50 3.12 10.17
C PRO A 204 4.24 1.77 10.07
N MET A 205 3.64 0.74 9.46
CA MET A 205 4.30 -0.55 9.28
C MET A 205 5.05 -0.65 7.95
N MET A 206 4.40 -0.26 6.85
CA MET A 206 4.95 -0.40 5.48
C MET A 206 5.31 0.93 4.80
N GLY A 207 4.88 2.07 5.36
CA GLY A 207 5.06 3.38 4.76
C GLY A 207 6.50 3.85 4.70
N LYS A 208 6.75 4.80 3.80
CA LYS A 208 8.09 5.38 3.60
C LYS A 208 8.30 6.49 4.61
N TYR A 209 9.38 6.38 5.39
CA TYR A 209 9.85 7.47 6.26
C TYR A 209 10.50 8.58 5.42
N LEU A 210 10.17 9.83 5.74
CA LEU A 210 10.66 11.04 5.10
C LEU A 210 11.16 11.99 6.18
N GLU A 211 12.41 12.43 6.04
CA GLU A 211 12.95 13.50 6.88
C GLU A 211 12.40 14.86 6.45
N GLU A 212 12.55 15.88 7.31
CA GLU A 212 11.96 17.20 7.08
C GLU A 212 12.30 17.79 5.70
N SER A 213 13.54 17.62 5.23
CA SER A 213 13.98 18.08 3.91
C SER A 213 13.26 17.37 2.76
N ASP A 214 12.93 16.09 2.93
CA ASP A 214 12.22 15.30 1.94
C ASP A 214 10.73 15.65 1.92
N VAL A 215 10.15 15.99 3.07
CA VAL A 215 8.74 16.37 3.18
C VAL A 215 8.42 17.59 2.31
N ARG A 216 9.29 18.60 2.32
CA ARG A 216 9.11 19.84 1.53
C ARG A 216 9.04 19.59 0.02
N ASN A 217 9.64 18.50 -0.44
CA ASN A 217 9.65 18.10 -1.84
C ASN A 217 8.65 16.97 -2.16
N SER A 218 7.88 16.53 -1.16
CA SER A 218 6.97 15.40 -1.28
C SER A 218 5.55 15.85 -1.61
N HIS A 219 4.91 15.09 -2.48
CA HIS A 219 3.62 15.40 -3.04
C HIS A 219 2.74 14.15 -3.06
N VAL A 220 1.42 14.36 -2.99
CA VAL A 220 0.42 13.28 -3.01
C VAL A 220 0.49 12.51 -4.32
N LYS A 221 0.68 11.19 -4.23
CA LYS A 221 0.64 10.25 -5.36
C LYS A 221 -0.66 9.46 -5.34
N LYS A 222 -0.97 8.76 -6.45
CA LYS A 222 -2.08 7.79 -6.50
C LYS A 222 -2.00 6.70 -5.41
N THR A 223 -0.79 6.37 -4.95
CA THR A 223 -0.53 5.35 -3.93
C THR A 223 -0.46 5.91 -2.50
N THR A 224 -0.48 7.23 -2.31
CA THR A 224 -0.42 7.84 -0.96
C THR A 224 -1.75 7.56 -0.25
N SER A 225 -1.72 6.77 0.82
CA SER A 225 -2.91 6.41 1.62
C SER A 225 -3.04 7.21 2.91
N GLY A 226 -1.93 7.79 3.39
CA GLY A 226 -1.90 8.69 4.53
C GLY A 226 -0.58 9.44 4.69
N ILE A 227 -0.64 10.49 5.51
CA ILE A 227 0.48 11.34 5.92
C ILE A 227 0.45 11.34 7.45
N ILE A 228 1.44 10.67 8.06
CA ILE A 228 1.56 10.57 9.52
C ILE A 228 2.71 11.46 9.96
N VAL A 229 2.40 12.59 10.61
CA VAL A 229 3.39 13.53 11.13
C VAL A 229 3.93 13.01 12.46
N LEU A 230 5.25 12.99 12.61
CA LEU A 230 5.95 12.50 13.80
C LEU A 230 6.90 13.57 14.32
N SER A 231 6.99 13.69 15.65
CA SER A 231 8.01 14.51 16.31
C SER A 231 9.38 13.86 16.22
N GLU A 232 10.45 14.62 16.50
CA GLU A 232 11.81 14.06 16.51
C GLU A 232 12.02 12.98 17.57
N ASP A 233 11.34 13.11 18.71
CA ASP A 233 11.44 12.16 19.83
C ASP A 233 10.52 10.93 19.68
N ASP A 234 9.78 10.82 18.57
CA ASP A 234 8.94 9.65 18.34
C ASP A 234 9.78 8.38 18.15
N HIS A 235 9.33 7.29 18.77
CA HIS A 235 10.01 6.00 18.66
C HIS A 235 10.22 5.56 17.21
N LEU A 236 9.24 5.81 16.34
CA LEU A 236 9.35 5.53 14.91
C LEU A 236 10.38 6.41 14.21
N THR A 237 10.46 7.71 14.56
CA THR A 237 11.48 8.62 14.03
C THR A 237 12.88 8.13 14.37
N ILE A 238 13.14 7.88 15.66
CA ILE A 238 14.45 7.41 16.15
C ILE A 238 14.84 6.10 15.46
N LYS A 239 13.90 5.17 15.31
CA LYS A 239 14.14 3.87 14.68
C LYS A 239 14.46 3.98 13.18
N ASN A 240 13.76 4.83 12.44
CA ASN A 240 13.95 4.95 10.99
C ASN A 240 15.21 5.74 10.60
N ARG A 241 15.78 6.55 11.51
CA ARG A 241 17.06 7.25 11.30
C ARG A 241 18.31 6.35 11.39
N VAL A 242 18.16 5.10 11.84
CA VAL A 242 19.30 4.18 11.96
C VAL A 242 19.81 3.82 10.57
N SER A 243 21.10 4.05 10.30
CA SER A 243 21.70 3.72 9.00
C SER A 243 21.81 2.21 8.76
N ILE A 244 21.77 1.79 7.49
CA ILE A 244 21.89 0.38 7.09
C ILE A 244 23.14 -0.28 7.69
N GLU A 245 24.28 0.40 7.66
CA GLU A 245 25.54 -0.10 8.24
C GLU A 245 25.45 -0.25 9.77
N THR A 246 24.76 0.67 10.45
CA THR A 246 24.50 0.53 11.89
C THR A 246 23.57 -0.64 12.17
N MET A 247 22.52 -0.85 11.35
CA MET A 247 21.63 -2.01 11.48
C MET A 247 22.41 -3.32 11.36
N ARG A 248 23.37 -3.41 10.43
CA ARG A 248 24.25 -4.57 10.27
C ARG A 248 25.07 -4.83 11.53
N LYS A 249 25.75 -3.80 12.05
CA LYS A 249 26.55 -3.90 13.29
C LYS A 249 25.69 -4.33 14.49
N LEU A 250 24.49 -3.78 14.63
CA LEU A 250 23.53 -4.19 15.67
C LEU A 250 23.07 -5.64 15.49
N ALA A 251 22.87 -6.10 14.26
CA ALA A 251 22.56 -7.50 14.00
C ALA A 251 23.69 -8.43 14.45
N SER A 252 24.96 -8.05 14.22
CA SER A 252 26.13 -8.81 14.68
C SER A 252 26.29 -8.82 16.20
N SER A 253 26.06 -7.68 16.88
CA SER A 253 26.34 -7.55 18.31
C SER A 253 25.17 -7.93 19.22
N ALA A 254 23.92 -7.71 18.80
CA ALA A 254 22.74 -7.80 19.67
C ALA A 254 21.78 -8.93 19.29
N CYS A 255 21.84 -9.53 18.10
CA CYS A 255 20.88 -10.54 17.70
C CYS A 255 21.02 -11.84 18.50
N ILE A 256 20.02 -12.16 19.33
CA ILE A 256 19.96 -13.38 20.16
C ILE A 256 19.51 -14.65 19.40
N GLN A 257 19.36 -14.59 18.08
CA GLN A 257 19.05 -15.75 17.21
C GLN A 257 17.74 -16.52 17.53
N CYS A 258 16.78 -15.90 18.23
CA CYS A 258 15.53 -16.51 18.72
C CYS A 258 14.49 -16.94 17.66
N ASN A 259 14.67 -16.64 16.38
CA ASN A 259 13.76 -16.94 15.24
C ASN A 259 12.34 -16.35 15.24
N PHE A 260 11.94 -15.53 16.23
CA PHE A 260 10.60 -14.91 16.29
C PHE A 260 10.18 -14.15 15.03
N CYS A 261 11.13 -13.49 14.36
CA CYS A 261 10.87 -12.77 13.10
C CYS A 261 10.40 -13.69 11.96
N SER A 262 10.67 -15.00 12.03
CA SER A 262 10.13 -16.00 11.09
C SER A 262 8.87 -16.65 11.61
N GLN A 263 8.85 -17.02 12.89
CA GLN A 263 7.66 -17.61 13.52
C GLN A 263 6.41 -16.73 13.42
N LEU A 264 6.57 -15.41 13.43
CA LEU A 264 5.47 -14.44 13.27
C LEU A 264 5.32 -13.90 11.84
N CYS A 265 6.16 -14.32 10.89
CA CYS A 265 6.06 -13.84 9.51
C CYS A 265 4.77 -14.40 8.85
N PRO A 266 3.90 -13.55 8.28
CA PRO A 266 2.64 -14.00 7.70
C PRO A 266 2.84 -14.95 6.52
N ARG A 267 3.85 -14.71 5.69
CA ARG A 267 4.22 -15.58 4.56
C ARG A 267 4.74 -16.93 5.04
N ASN A 268 5.63 -16.93 6.03
CA ASN A 268 6.12 -18.18 6.63
C ASN A 268 5.00 -18.99 7.28
N LEU A 269 4.06 -18.34 7.94
CA LEU A 269 2.88 -18.97 8.51
C LEU A 269 1.91 -19.54 7.45
N LEU A 270 1.97 -19.08 6.20
CA LEU A 270 1.27 -19.66 5.05
C LEU A 270 2.06 -20.82 4.40
N GLY A 271 3.19 -21.23 4.99
CA GLY A 271 4.02 -22.32 4.49
C GLY A 271 5.18 -21.87 3.60
N HIS A 272 5.35 -20.57 3.33
CA HIS A 272 6.44 -20.08 2.48
C HIS A 272 7.82 -20.17 3.18
N GLY A 273 8.85 -20.43 2.41
CA GLY A 273 10.24 -20.65 2.84
C GLY A 273 10.97 -19.39 3.32
N ILE A 274 10.31 -18.24 3.37
CA ILE A 274 10.90 -17.01 3.92
C ILE A 274 11.21 -17.15 5.40
N GLN A 275 12.49 -17.02 5.75
CA GLN A 275 13.00 -17.14 7.11
C GLN A 275 13.89 -15.94 7.46
N PRO A 276 13.30 -14.77 7.82
CA PRO A 276 14.06 -13.55 8.11
C PRO A 276 15.18 -13.74 9.13
N HIS A 277 15.03 -14.67 10.09
CA HIS A 277 16.06 -14.95 11.09
C HIS A 277 17.37 -15.49 10.49
N ARG A 278 17.30 -16.27 9.40
CA ARG A 278 18.48 -16.80 8.71
C ARG A 278 19.19 -15.74 7.90
N ILE A 279 18.44 -14.85 7.27
CA ILE A 279 18.98 -13.69 6.55
C ILE A 279 19.70 -12.76 7.54
N MET A 280 19.08 -12.47 8.68
CA MET A 280 19.71 -11.73 9.78
C MET A 280 20.99 -12.40 10.28
N ARG A 281 20.99 -13.73 10.46
CA ARG A 281 22.17 -14.49 10.89
C ARG A 281 23.30 -14.40 9.87
N LYS A 282 23.00 -14.55 8.58
CA LYS A 282 24.01 -14.45 7.52
C LYS A 282 24.59 -13.05 7.47
N LEU A 283 23.75 -12.03 7.51
CA LEU A 283 24.23 -10.65 7.56
C LEU A 283 25.13 -10.40 8.78
N ALA A 284 24.74 -10.93 9.95
CA ALA A 284 25.50 -10.79 11.19
C ALA A 284 26.90 -11.45 11.11
N MET A 285 27.06 -12.52 10.33
CA MET A 285 28.30 -13.30 10.18
C MET A 285 29.16 -12.87 8.99
N ASN A 286 28.74 -11.87 8.20
CA ASN A 286 29.47 -11.42 7.03
C ASN A 286 29.71 -9.90 7.06
N THR A 287 30.63 -9.43 6.21
CA THR A 287 31.10 -8.03 6.21
C THR A 287 30.25 -7.11 5.35
N SER A 288 29.50 -7.63 4.37
CA SER A 288 28.67 -6.82 3.46
C SER A 288 27.36 -7.53 3.06
N PHE A 289 26.41 -6.79 2.51
CA PHE A 289 25.14 -7.35 2.02
C PHE A 289 25.34 -8.20 0.75
N GLU A 290 26.29 -7.85 -0.10
CA GLU A 290 26.61 -8.56 -1.34
C GLU A 290 27.14 -9.97 -1.04
N SER A 291 27.96 -10.10 0.01
CA SER A 291 28.55 -11.37 0.41
C SER A 291 27.53 -12.42 0.83
N ILE A 292 26.30 -12.03 1.20
CA ILE A 292 25.25 -12.98 1.59
C ILE A 292 24.43 -13.47 0.39
N LEU A 293 24.57 -12.87 -0.79
CA LEU A 293 23.83 -13.29 -1.99
C LEU A 293 24.25 -14.68 -2.50
N GLN A 294 25.45 -15.14 -2.13
CA GLN A 294 25.95 -16.48 -2.47
C GLN A 294 25.14 -17.62 -1.83
N TYR A 295 24.37 -17.32 -0.78
CA TYR A 295 23.59 -18.32 -0.07
C TYR A 295 22.20 -18.50 -0.68
N ASP A 296 21.86 -19.72 -1.07
CA ASP A 296 20.60 -20.01 -1.76
C ASP A 296 19.34 -19.64 -0.97
N ASP A 297 19.34 -19.88 0.35
CA ASP A 297 18.22 -19.54 1.24
C ASP A 297 17.99 -18.02 1.40
N VAL A 298 18.94 -17.17 1.01
CA VAL A 298 18.77 -15.72 0.99
C VAL A 298 17.85 -15.28 -0.14
N LYS A 299 17.73 -16.06 -1.22
CA LYS A 299 16.79 -15.78 -2.32
C LYS A 299 15.34 -15.71 -1.84
N ALA A 300 15.00 -16.39 -0.74
CA ALA A 300 13.67 -16.35 -0.13
C ALA A 300 13.28 -14.93 0.37
N ALA A 301 14.22 -13.98 0.47
CA ALA A 301 13.94 -12.57 0.70
C ALA A 301 12.93 -11.99 -0.31
N MET A 302 12.92 -12.50 -1.55
CA MET A 302 12.01 -12.11 -2.63
C MET A 302 10.53 -12.39 -2.30
N LEU A 303 10.25 -13.35 -1.41
CA LEU A 303 8.88 -13.70 -0.98
C LEU A 303 8.31 -12.70 0.05
N CYS A 304 9.12 -11.77 0.53
CA CYS A 304 8.71 -10.83 1.56
C CYS A 304 7.68 -9.83 1.05
N SER A 305 6.58 -9.70 1.81
CA SER A 305 5.58 -8.64 1.63
C SER A 305 5.91 -7.35 2.38
N GLU A 306 7.06 -7.29 3.04
CA GLU A 306 7.58 -6.08 3.69
C GLU A 306 6.66 -5.52 4.79
N CYS A 307 5.76 -6.35 5.33
CA CYS A 307 4.76 -5.97 6.33
C CYS A 307 5.30 -5.46 7.68
N GLY A 308 6.60 -5.56 7.96
CA GLY A 308 7.19 -5.04 9.20
C GLY A 308 6.89 -5.81 10.49
N VAL A 309 6.14 -6.91 10.47
CA VAL A 309 5.90 -7.73 11.69
C VAL A 309 7.20 -8.13 12.37
N CYS A 310 8.18 -8.58 11.59
CA CYS A 310 9.48 -9.03 12.09
C CYS A 310 10.25 -7.95 12.84
N GLU A 311 10.04 -6.69 12.49
CA GLU A 311 10.81 -5.51 12.92
C GLU A 311 10.08 -4.70 13.98
N ASN A 312 8.79 -4.47 13.79
CA ASN A 312 7.97 -3.61 14.64
C ASN A 312 7.29 -4.36 15.78
N PHE A 313 7.24 -5.69 15.72
CA PHE A 313 6.56 -6.49 16.73
C PHE A 313 7.41 -7.67 17.24
N ALA A 314 7.97 -8.46 16.33
CA ALA A 314 8.56 -9.76 16.69
C ALA A 314 9.94 -9.67 17.34
N CYS A 315 10.81 -8.74 16.91
CA CYS A 315 12.18 -8.69 17.41
C CYS A 315 12.23 -8.16 18.85
N PRO A 316 12.70 -8.95 19.83
CA PRO A 316 12.82 -8.48 21.21
C PRO A 316 13.97 -7.47 21.37
N MET A 317 14.99 -7.57 20.49
CA MET A 317 16.19 -6.72 20.51
C MET A 317 16.01 -5.41 19.73
N GLY A 318 14.82 -5.13 19.19
CA GLY A 318 14.56 -3.90 18.42
C GLY A 318 15.29 -3.82 17.06
N LEU A 319 15.81 -4.94 16.55
CA LEU A 319 16.46 -4.98 15.23
C LEU A 319 15.45 -4.80 14.10
N GLN A 320 15.98 -4.56 12.89
CA GLN A 320 15.20 -4.21 11.71
C GLN A 320 15.25 -5.27 10.58
N PRO A 321 14.73 -6.50 10.78
CA PRO A 321 14.74 -7.52 9.74
C PRO A 321 13.92 -7.18 8.50
N ARG A 322 12.91 -6.31 8.59
CA ARG A 322 12.13 -5.91 7.41
C ARG A 322 13.01 -5.04 6.52
N THR A 323 13.61 -3.98 7.07
CA THR A 323 14.51 -3.09 6.33
C THR A 323 15.67 -3.85 5.72
N ILE A 324 16.33 -4.72 6.50
CA ILE A 324 17.42 -5.57 6.01
C ILE A 324 16.95 -6.46 4.86
N ASN A 325 15.78 -7.09 5.00
CA ASN A 325 15.27 -7.98 3.97
C ASN A 325 14.84 -7.23 2.70
N SER A 326 14.29 -6.02 2.81
CA SER A 326 14.00 -5.15 1.66
C SER A 326 15.28 -4.78 0.90
N GLU A 327 16.38 -4.49 1.60
CA GLU A 327 17.66 -4.18 0.94
C GLU A 327 18.27 -5.41 0.25
N VAL A 328 18.22 -6.57 0.90
CA VAL A 328 18.63 -7.84 0.27
C VAL A 328 17.81 -8.13 -0.98
N LYS A 329 16.49 -7.91 -0.92
CA LYS A 329 15.58 -8.10 -2.06
C LYS A 329 15.94 -7.17 -3.24
N LYS A 330 16.28 -5.92 -2.95
CA LYS A 330 16.75 -4.95 -3.95
C LYS A 330 18.05 -5.43 -4.61
N LEU A 331 19.05 -5.81 -3.81
CA LEU A 331 20.34 -6.31 -4.32
C LEU A 331 20.19 -7.58 -5.15
N LEU A 332 19.35 -8.52 -4.72
CA LEU A 332 19.03 -9.72 -5.50
C LEU A 332 18.43 -9.34 -6.87
N ALA A 333 17.53 -8.35 -6.92
CA ALA A 333 16.92 -7.90 -8.17
C ALA A 333 17.92 -7.21 -9.10
N GLU A 334 18.80 -6.36 -8.56
CA GLU A 334 19.88 -5.68 -9.29
C GLU A 334 20.89 -6.66 -9.88
N ASN A 335 21.17 -7.77 -9.18
CA ASN A 335 22.05 -8.83 -9.66
C ASN A 335 21.33 -9.87 -10.55
N GLY A 336 20.07 -9.65 -10.92
CA GLY A 336 19.29 -10.56 -11.75
C GLY A 336 18.98 -11.92 -11.09
N ILE A 337 19.18 -12.05 -9.78
CA ILE A 337 18.94 -13.28 -9.04
C ILE A 337 17.44 -13.41 -8.77
N ARG A 338 16.85 -14.51 -9.24
CA ARG A 338 15.43 -14.84 -9.05
C ARG A 338 15.26 -15.95 -8.02
N TYR A 339 14.10 -15.95 -7.37
CA TYR A 339 13.68 -17.06 -6.54
C TYR A 339 13.26 -18.24 -7.44
N GLY A 340 13.90 -19.39 -7.27
CA GLY A 340 13.45 -20.62 -7.90
C GLY A 340 12.32 -21.22 -7.09
N SER A 341 11.15 -21.40 -7.70
CA SER A 341 10.06 -22.13 -7.05
C SER A 341 10.28 -23.62 -7.26
N GLU A 342 10.46 -24.37 -6.18
CA GLU A 342 10.25 -25.81 -6.21
C GLU A 342 8.75 -26.07 -6.07
N VAL A 343 8.20 -26.96 -6.89
CA VAL A 343 6.79 -27.38 -6.75
C VAL A 343 6.67 -28.19 -5.46
N LYS A 344 6.32 -27.50 -4.38
CA LYS A 344 6.02 -28.07 -3.08
C LYS A 344 4.56 -27.81 -2.75
N GLU A 345 3.89 -28.81 -2.20
CA GLU A 345 2.58 -28.63 -1.62
C GLU A 345 2.72 -27.72 -0.39
N LEU A 346 2.20 -26.50 -0.50
CA LEU A 346 2.24 -25.54 0.59
C LEU A 346 1.10 -25.83 1.56
N LYS A 347 1.43 -25.79 2.85
CA LYS A 347 0.48 -25.93 3.95
C LYS A 347 0.74 -24.84 4.97
N GLU A 348 -0.33 -24.29 5.53
CA GLU A 348 -0.23 -23.35 6.61
C GLU A 348 0.42 -23.97 7.85
N ASP A 349 1.15 -23.16 8.60
CA ASP A 349 1.73 -23.56 9.88
C ASP A 349 0.60 -23.78 10.91
N TYR A 350 0.67 -24.89 11.65
CA TYR A 350 -0.32 -25.24 12.69
C TYR A 350 -0.55 -24.11 13.70
N PHE A 351 0.50 -23.37 14.05
CA PHE A 351 0.43 -22.26 15.01
C PHE A 351 -0.05 -20.95 14.40
N ARG A 352 -0.29 -20.87 13.08
CA ARG A 352 -0.77 -19.66 12.42
C ARG A 352 -1.97 -19.03 13.13
N ARG A 353 -2.95 -19.85 13.55
CA ARG A 353 -4.14 -19.35 14.25
C ARG A 353 -3.84 -18.66 15.58
N TYR A 354 -2.75 -19.05 16.25
CA TYR A 354 -2.31 -18.53 17.55
C TYR A 354 -1.30 -17.39 17.43
N ARG A 355 -0.66 -17.27 16.27
CA ARG A 355 0.38 -16.27 15.98
C ARG A 355 -0.13 -15.06 15.21
N LYS A 356 -1.44 -14.96 14.98
CA LYS A 356 -2.11 -13.75 14.50
C LYS A 356 -1.94 -12.63 15.53
N ILE A 357 -1.39 -11.50 15.10
CA ILE A 357 -1.08 -10.38 15.99
C ILE A 357 -2.27 -9.43 16.05
N PRO A 358 -2.87 -9.15 17.22
CA PRO A 358 -3.92 -8.15 17.34
C PRO A 358 -3.39 -6.75 17.01
N THR A 359 -4.09 -6.01 16.14
CA THR A 359 -3.70 -4.66 15.69
C THR A 359 -3.43 -3.70 16.85
N LYS A 360 -4.25 -3.76 17.92
CA LYS A 360 -4.07 -2.94 19.13
C LYS A 360 -2.72 -3.16 19.81
N ARG A 361 -2.18 -4.39 19.78
CA ARG A 361 -0.85 -4.68 20.35
C ARG A 361 0.27 -4.07 19.53
N ILE A 362 0.11 -3.96 18.20
CA ILE A 362 1.07 -3.28 17.32
C ILE A 362 1.07 -1.78 17.60
N ILE A 363 -0.11 -1.15 17.66
CA ILE A 363 -0.24 0.27 18.01
C ILE A 363 0.47 0.57 19.34
N SER A 364 0.24 -0.26 20.36
CA SER A 364 0.90 -0.10 21.65
C SER A 364 2.41 -0.33 21.58
N ARG A 365 2.88 -1.34 20.84
CA ARG A 365 4.31 -1.65 20.69
C ARG A 365 5.07 -0.54 19.98
N LEU A 366 4.42 0.15 19.05
CA LEU A 366 4.97 1.27 18.30
C LEU A 366 4.87 2.61 19.04
N GLY A 367 4.27 2.66 20.23
CA GLY A 367 4.07 3.91 20.96
C GLY A 367 3.01 4.84 20.34
N LEU A 368 2.15 4.30 19.45
CA LEU A 368 1.17 5.08 18.69
C LEU A 368 -0.17 5.29 19.41
N ASN A 369 -0.31 4.80 20.64
CA ASN A 369 -1.56 4.97 21.41
C ASN A 369 -1.97 6.44 21.53
N LYS A 370 -1.00 7.37 21.63
CA LYS A 370 -1.25 8.81 21.69
C LYS A 370 -1.90 9.39 20.41
N TYR A 371 -1.65 8.77 19.26
CA TYR A 371 -2.23 9.17 17.97
C TYR A 371 -3.43 8.31 17.57
N TYR A 372 -3.69 7.23 18.31
CA TYR A 372 -4.83 6.37 18.09
C TYR A 372 -6.10 7.06 18.57
N LEU A 373 -6.55 8.03 17.79
CA LEU A 373 -7.75 8.79 18.06
C LEU A 373 -8.98 7.96 17.72
N ALA A 374 -9.99 8.05 18.58
CA ALA A 374 -11.31 7.55 18.26
C ALA A 374 -11.96 8.50 17.24
N LYS A 375 -12.11 8.00 16.00
CA LYS A 375 -13.00 8.50 14.93
C LYS A 375 -12.51 9.75 14.18
N ILE A 376 -11.75 9.52 13.10
CA ILE A 376 -11.62 10.47 12.00
C ILE A 376 -12.78 10.20 11.03
N GLU A 377 -13.79 11.08 11.00
CA GLU A 377 -14.99 10.90 10.15
C GLU A 377 -15.19 12.00 9.11
N ALA A 378 -14.76 13.23 9.41
CA ALA A 378 -14.87 14.35 8.50
C ALA A 378 -13.83 14.26 7.38
N SER A 379 -14.23 14.68 6.18
CA SER A 379 -13.32 14.91 5.06
C SER A 379 -13.30 16.38 4.69
N THR A 380 -12.12 16.93 4.45
CA THR A 380 -11.95 18.26 3.87
C THR A 380 -11.51 18.13 2.42
N SER A 381 -12.27 18.71 1.50
CA SER A 381 -11.83 18.84 0.11
C SER A 381 -11.05 20.14 -0.06
N TYR A 382 -9.96 20.10 -0.81
CA TYR A 382 -9.11 21.26 -1.06
C TYR A 382 -8.64 21.28 -2.52
N LYS A 383 -8.57 22.49 -3.10
CA LYS A 383 -8.09 22.71 -4.46
C LYS A 383 -6.87 23.65 -4.43
N PRO A 384 -5.64 23.13 -4.56
CA PRO A 384 -4.42 23.95 -4.53
C PRO A 384 -4.35 24.89 -5.72
N ASN A 385 -3.46 25.88 -5.64
CA ASN A 385 -3.13 26.77 -6.77
C ASN A 385 -2.02 26.21 -7.67
N SER A 386 -1.23 25.27 -7.15
CA SER A 386 -0.18 24.57 -7.87
C SER A 386 -0.13 23.10 -7.46
N VAL A 387 0.22 22.22 -8.38
CA VAL A 387 0.44 20.79 -8.12
C VAL A 387 1.75 20.35 -8.76
N SER A 388 2.50 19.48 -8.09
CA SER A 388 3.65 18.78 -8.68
C SER A 388 3.34 17.30 -8.80
N ILE A 389 3.02 16.84 -10.01
CA ILE A 389 2.52 15.50 -10.29
C ILE A 389 3.70 14.58 -10.67
N PRO A 390 4.09 13.60 -9.84
CA PRO A 390 5.23 12.73 -10.16
C PRO A 390 4.96 11.87 -11.39
N LEU A 391 5.99 11.60 -12.20
CA LEU A 391 5.88 10.72 -13.37
C LEU A 391 5.93 9.23 -12.99
N SER A 392 6.52 8.91 -11.84
CA SER A 392 6.54 7.56 -11.27
C SER A 392 5.44 7.39 -10.22
N GLN A 393 4.33 6.73 -10.60
CA GLN A 393 3.18 6.47 -9.73
C GLN A 393 2.70 5.00 -9.76
N HIS A 394 3.56 4.11 -10.27
CA HIS A 394 3.27 2.69 -10.42
C HIS A 394 4.56 1.87 -10.46
N ILE A 395 4.43 0.54 -10.40
CA ILE A 395 5.57 -0.40 -10.37
C ILE A 395 6.36 -0.48 -11.70
N GLY A 396 5.76 -0.07 -12.81
CA GLY A 396 6.44 0.03 -14.11
C GLY A 396 7.40 1.22 -14.22
N ALA A 397 8.05 1.37 -15.37
CA ALA A 397 8.94 2.50 -15.65
C ALA A 397 8.18 3.84 -15.61
N PRO A 398 8.80 4.97 -15.19
CA PRO A 398 8.13 6.27 -15.13
C PRO A 398 7.46 6.66 -16.46
N SER A 399 6.28 7.28 -16.39
CA SER A 399 5.56 7.75 -17.57
C SER A 399 6.30 8.92 -18.24
N LYS A 400 6.22 9.00 -19.57
CA LYS A 400 6.85 10.07 -20.35
C LYS A 400 5.86 11.23 -20.56
N PRO A 401 6.27 12.48 -20.33
CA PRO A 401 5.44 13.66 -20.62
C PRO A 401 4.97 13.68 -22.07
N VAL A 402 3.73 14.15 -22.28
CA VAL A 402 3.14 14.38 -23.62
C VAL A 402 2.71 15.84 -23.80
N VAL A 403 3.16 16.70 -22.90
CA VAL A 403 2.96 18.16 -22.89
C VAL A 403 4.33 18.84 -22.76
N GLU A 404 4.40 20.11 -23.12
CA GLU A 404 5.59 20.94 -23.06
C GLU A 404 5.45 22.06 -22.03
N ILE A 405 6.58 22.64 -21.60
CA ILE A 405 6.58 23.81 -20.71
C ILE A 405 5.91 24.98 -21.43
N GLY A 406 4.95 25.62 -20.78
CA GLY A 406 4.15 26.71 -21.35
C GLY A 406 2.78 26.28 -21.87
N ASP A 407 2.53 24.98 -22.00
CA ASP A 407 1.21 24.47 -22.43
C ASP A 407 0.12 24.81 -21.41
N SER A 408 -1.05 25.21 -21.91
CA SER A 408 -2.28 25.29 -21.12
C SER A 408 -2.97 23.91 -21.11
N VAL A 409 -3.23 23.37 -19.92
CA VAL A 409 -3.88 22.08 -19.73
C VAL A 409 -5.20 22.20 -18.97
N THR A 410 -6.13 21.30 -19.27
CA THR A 410 -7.42 21.20 -18.57
C THR A 410 -7.41 20.06 -17.56
N GLU A 411 -8.14 20.20 -16.44
CA GLU A 411 -8.31 19.13 -15.45
C GLU A 411 -8.80 17.84 -16.13
N GLY A 412 -8.08 16.74 -15.92
CA GLY A 412 -8.34 15.44 -16.55
C GLY A 412 -7.65 15.22 -17.89
N GLN A 413 -6.97 16.20 -18.47
CA GLN A 413 -6.17 16.03 -19.68
C GLN A 413 -4.98 15.08 -19.42
N VAL A 414 -4.68 14.19 -20.38
CA VAL A 414 -3.47 13.35 -20.32
C VAL A 414 -2.23 14.24 -20.45
N ILE A 415 -1.32 14.16 -19.48
CA ILE A 415 -0.07 14.93 -19.46
C ILE A 415 1.17 14.03 -19.50
N ALA A 416 1.04 12.74 -19.20
CA ALA A 416 2.08 11.76 -19.42
C ALA A 416 1.49 10.37 -19.71
N SER A 417 2.20 9.57 -20.49
CA SER A 417 1.81 8.19 -20.83
C SER A 417 3.01 7.24 -20.72
N CYS A 418 2.73 5.98 -20.41
CA CYS A 418 3.71 4.92 -20.54
C CYS A 418 3.96 4.60 -22.02
N GLU A 419 5.13 4.03 -22.33
CA GLU A 419 5.42 3.49 -23.65
C GLU A 419 4.42 2.39 -24.02
N GLU A 420 4.07 2.32 -25.30
CA GLU A 420 3.13 1.32 -25.80
C GLU A 420 3.65 -0.10 -25.55
N GLY A 421 2.77 -0.99 -25.08
CA GLY A 421 3.11 -2.37 -24.74
C GLY A 421 3.94 -2.56 -23.46
N LYS A 422 4.31 -1.48 -22.75
CA LYS A 422 4.99 -1.56 -21.45
C LYS A 422 4.00 -1.48 -20.30
N LEU A 423 4.38 -2.07 -19.17
CA LEU A 423 3.61 -1.97 -17.93
C LEU A 423 3.63 -0.52 -17.42
N GLY A 424 2.47 0.13 -17.36
CA GLY A 424 2.35 1.47 -16.80
C GLY A 424 0.93 2.01 -16.81
N ALA A 425 0.74 3.28 -16.45
CA ALA A 425 -0.56 3.94 -16.47
C ALA A 425 -0.42 5.43 -16.85
N ARG A 426 -1.45 5.96 -17.52
CA ARG A 426 -1.52 7.38 -17.87
C ARG A 426 -1.55 8.28 -16.63
N VAL A 427 -0.96 9.46 -16.77
CA VAL A 427 -0.97 10.54 -15.79
C VAL A 427 -1.79 11.69 -16.37
N HIS A 428 -2.64 12.27 -15.53
CA HIS A 428 -3.57 13.32 -15.92
C HIS A 428 -3.27 14.59 -15.13
N ALA A 429 -3.55 15.75 -15.74
CA ALA A 429 -3.59 17.03 -15.04
C ALA A 429 -4.67 16.96 -13.96
N SER A 430 -4.27 17.18 -12.71
CA SER A 430 -5.19 17.13 -11.56
C SER A 430 -5.86 18.48 -11.29
N ILE A 431 -5.42 19.54 -11.96
CA ILE A 431 -6.05 20.87 -12.03
C ILE A 431 -5.89 21.42 -13.45
N SER A 432 -6.74 22.39 -13.83
CA SER A 432 -6.50 23.23 -15.01
C SER A 432 -5.45 24.31 -14.71
N GLY A 433 -4.59 24.62 -15.68
CA GLY A 433 -3.54 25.62 -15.51
C GLY A 433 -2.48 25.57 -16.61
N MET A 434 -1.34 26.21 -16.37
CA MET A 434 -0.17 26.20 -17.25
C MET A 434 0.91 25.26 -16.72
N VAL A 435 1.54 24.50 -17.62
CA VAL A 435 2.70 23.67 -17.30
C VAL A 435 3.92 24.57 -17.06
N ARG A 436 4.45 24.56 -15.85
CA ARG A 436 5.56 25.43 -15.41
C ARG A 436 6.92 24.73 -15.47
N GLU A 437 6.94 23.44 -15.19
CA GLU A 437 8.17 22.66 -15.08
C GLU A 437 7.92 21.21 -15.45
N ILE A 438 8.88 20.59 -16.14
CA ILE A 438 8.91 19.15 -16.42
C ILE A 438 10.29 18.61 -16.04
N THR A 439 10.32 17.78 -15.00
CA THR A 439 11.51 17.06 -14.50
C THR A 439 11.15 15.58 -14.30
N ASP A 440 11.38 15.00 -13.11
CA ASP A 440 10.81 13.70 -12.70
C ASP A 440 9.32 13.83 -12.29
N LYS A 441 8.79 15.05 -12.33
CA LYS A 441 7.42 15.46 -12.07
C LYS A 441 6.99 16.57 -13.04
N ILE A 442 5.69 16.79 -13.17
CA ILE A 442 5.11 17.90 -13.94
C ILE A 442 4.48 18.90 -12.97
N VAL A 443 4.91 20.15 -13.01
CA VAL A 443 4.34 21.23 -12.20
C VAL A 443 3.30 22.01 -13.00
N ILE A 444 2.07 22.09 -12.48
CA ILE A 444 0.96 22.84 -13.09
C ILE A 444 0.51 23.90 -12.10
N SER A 445 0.39 25.15 -12.54
CA SER A 445 -0.18 26.25 -11.76
C SER A 445 -1.37 26.88 -12.47
N LYS A 446 -2.36 27.36 -11.73
CA LYS A 446 -3.49 28.12 -12.30
C LYS A 446 -3.04 29.39 -13.04
#